data_AF-A0A446BEA8-F1
#
_entry.id   AF-A0A446BEA8-F1
#
_cell.length_a   1.000
_cell.length_b   1.000
_cell.length_c   1.000
_cell.angle_alpha   90.00
_cell.angle_beta   90.00
_cell.angle_gamma   90.00
#
_symmetry.space_group_name_H-M   'P 1'
#
loop_
_entity.id
_entity.type
_entity.pdbx_description
1 polymer ?
#
loop_
_entity_poly.entity_id
_entity_poly.type
_entity_poly.pdbx_seq_one_letter_code
_entity_poly.pdbx_strand_id
1 'polypeptide(L)'
;MLFFQNQDFNQPGLAYADITFENIPCDQAILEIVHLPKDVGADTLWALGYEAYGSLSPIVQKLAESLAATHYQPNFARDAAGWINGVTECESEILKASGRETS
;
A
#
# COMPACT_ATOMS: atom_id res chain seq x y z
N MET A 1 6.55 -7.93 -6.19
CA MET A 1 7.32 -6.69 -6.02
C MET A 1 7.11 -6.24 -4.58
N LEU A 2 8.17 -6.04 -3.81
CA LEU A 2 8.05 -5.64 -2.39
C LEU A 2 8.45 -4.17 -2.25
N PHE A 3 7.64 -3.44 -1.50
CA PHE A 3 7.81 -2.03 -1.17
C PHE A 3 8.35 -1.89 0.25
N PHE A 4 9.20 -0.89 0.42
CA PHE A 4 9.58 -0.38 1.73
C PHE A 4 9.29 1.11 1.73
N GLN A 5 8.37 1.51 2.60
CA GLN A 5 8.10 2.92 2.83
C GLN A 5 8.59 3.31 4.22
N ASN A 6 9.44 4.33 4.29
CA ASN A 6 9.68 5.07 5.52
C ASN A 6 8.49 6.00 5.75
N GLN A 7 7.51 5.52 6.51
CA GLN A 7 6.34 6.29 6.94
C GLN A 7 6.74 7.05 8.22
N ASP A 8 7.20 8.29 8.03
CA ASP A 8 7.75 9.19 9.06
C ASP A 8 8.98 8.66 9.82
N PHE A 9 9.95 9.53 10.11
CA PHE A 9 11.22 9.20 10.80
C PHE A 9 11.09 8.57 12.19
N ASN A 10 9.87 8.35 12.68
CA ASN A 10 9.58 7.87 14.03
C ASN A 10 8.86 6.51 14.07
N GLN A 11 8.69 5.85 12.92
CA GLN A 11 8.21 4.47 12.83
C GLN A 11 9.20 3.64 11.98
N PRO A 12 9.53 2.40 12.38
CA PRO A 12 10.34 1.54 11.52
C PRO A 12 9.58 1.24 10.23
N GLY A 13 10.16 1.57 9.08
CA GLY A 13 9.60 1.20 7.78
C GLY A 13 9.41 -0.31 7.68
N LEU A 14 8.24 -0.74 7.23
CA LEU A 14 7.90 -2.15 7.04
C LEU A 14 8.02 -2.55 5.58
N ALA A 15 8.56 -3.74 5.33
CA ALA A 15 8.53 -4.40 4.02
C ALA A 15 7.14 -4.96 3.76
N TYR A 16 6.53 -4.68 2.61
CA TYR A 16 5.23 -5.23 2.26
C TYR A 16 5.03 -5.38 0.75
N ALA A 17 4.01 -6.12 0.34
CA ALA A 17 3.48 -6.12 -1.02
C ALA A 17 2.00 -5.73 -0.99
N ASP A 18 1.57 -4.96 -1.99
CA ASP A 18 0.23 -4.39 -2.04
C ASP A 18 -0.87 -5.46 -2.04
N ILE A 19 -1.84 -5.29 -1.14
CA ILE A 19 -3.15 -5.97 -1.14
C ILE A 19 -3.07 -7.50 -1.24
N THR A 20 -2.03 -8.09 -0.63
CA THR A 20 -1.80 -9.54 -0.65
C THR A 20 -2.82 -10.37 0.16
N PHE A 21 -3.74 -9.72 0.88
CA PHE A 21 -4.85 -10.36 1.60
C PHE A 21 -6.06 -10.66 0.70
N GLU A 22 -6.11 -10.13 -0.52
CA GLU A 22 -7.16 -10.44 -1.48
C GLU A 22 -6.93 -11.79 -2.16
N ASN A 23 -8.03 -12.40 -2.65
CA ASN A 23 -7.96 -13.66 -3.39
C ASN A 23 -7.19 -13.52 -4.70
N ILE A 24 -7.27 -12.34 -5.34
CA ILE A 24 -6.48 -11.99 -6.54
C ILE A 24 -5.72 -10.72 -6.17
N PRO A 25 -4.44 -10.83 -5.75
CA PRO A 25 -3.67 -9.66 -5.34
C PRO A 25 -3.27 -8.80 -6.54
N CYS A 26 -2.86 -7.57 -6.23
CA CYS A 26 -2.31 -6.64 -7.21
C CYS A 26 -1.06 -7.21 -7.90
N ASP A 27 -1.00 -7.14 -9.23
CA ASP A 27 0.14 -7.59 -10.03
C ASP A 27 1.14 -6.45 -10.31
N GLN A 28 0.64 -5.22 -10.45
CA GLN A 28 1.39 -4.03 -10.80
C GLN A 28 0.81 -2.76 -10.16
N ALA A 29 1.67 -1.85 -9.71
CA ALA A 29 1.26 -0.56 -9.18
C ALA A 29 2.07 0.57 -9.82
N ILE A 30 1.45 1.75 -9.90
CA ILE A 30 2.07 2.97 -10.40
C ILE A 30 2.10 3.98 -9.25
N LEU A 31 3.27 4.58 -9.02
CA LEU A 31 3.48 5.62 -8.02
C LEU A 31 3.78 6.94 -8.72
N GLU A 32 2.89 7.92 -8.53
CA GLU A 32 3.10 9.31 -8.97
C GLU A 32 3.32 10.21 -7.75
N ILE A 33 4.40 11.00 -7.77
CA ILE A 33 4.71 11.95 -6.70
C ILE A 33 4.14 13.32 -7.09
N VAL A 34 3.05 13.71 -6.44
CA VAL A 34 2.38 15.01 -6.68
C VAL A 34 3.03 16.14 -5.87
N HIS A 35 3.47 15.84 -4.65
CA HIS A 35 4.11 16.79 -3.74
C HIS A 35 5.32 16.16 -3.06
N LEU A 36 6.43 16.91 -3.02
CA LEU A 36 7.64 16.49 -2.33
C LEU A 36 7.67 17.07 -0.90
N PRO A 37 8.17 16.32 0.09
CA PRO A 37 8.43 16.88 1.41
C PRO A 37 9.46 18.02 1.32
N LYS A 38 9.33 19.02 2.20
CA LYS A 38 10.25 20.17 2.25
C LYS A 38 11.60 19.82 2.88
N ASP A 39 11.61 18.79 3.70
CA ASP A 39 12.79 18.27 4.40
C ASP A 39 13.41 17.11 3.62
N VAL A 40 14.63 16.71 3.97
CA VAL A 40 15.32 15.55 3.36
C VAL A 40 14.66 14.23 3.77
N GLY A 41 14.55 13.25 2.85
CA GLY A 41 14.04 11.90 3.13
C GLY A 41 12.95 11.41 2.16
N ALA A 42 12.13 10.46 2.61
CA ALA A 42 10.99 9.86 1.90
C ALA A 42 11.31 9.00 0.66
N ASP A 43 12.53 8.46 0.57
CA ASP A 43 12.86 7.48 -0.45
C ASP A 43 12.00 6.22 -0.32
N THR A 44 11.57 5.69 -1.46
CA THR A 44 10.90 4.39 -1.53
C THR A 44 11.90 3.36 -2.03
N LEU A 45 12.17 2.34 -1.21
CA LEU A 45 13.01 1.21 -1.63
C LEU A 45 12.14 0.08 -2.15
N TRP A 46 12.70 -0.66 -3.10
CA TRP A 46 12.05 -1.77 -3.76
C TRP A 46 12.92 -3.02 -3.68
N ALA A 47 12.29 -4.17 -3.44
CA ALA A 47 12.96 -5.46 -3.47
C ALA A 47 12.35 -6.42 -4.48
N LEU A 48 13.24 -7.22 -5.08
CA LEU A 48 12.92 -8.25 -6.06
C LEU A 48 12.79 -9.61 -5.35
N GLY A 49 11.57 -10.12 -5.26
CA GLY A 49 11.29 -11.40 -4.58
C GLY A 49 11.99 -12.60 -5.23
N TYR A 50 12.15 -12.61 -6.55
CA TYR A 50 12.85 -13.70 -7.27
C TYR A 50 14.34 -13.74 -6.95
N GLU A 51 14.98 -12.58 -6.86
CA GLU A 51 16.40 -12.49 -6.52
C GLU A 51 16.63 -12.85 -5.04
N ALA A 52 15.73 -12.39 -4.17
CA ALA A 52 15.74 -12.79 -2.77
C ALA A 52 15.61 -14.31 -2.62
N TYR A 53 14.69 -14.94 -3.36
CA TYR A 53 14.53 -16.40 -3.37
C TYR A 53 15.76 -17.13 -3.92
N GLY A 54 16.30 -16.67 -5.05
CA GLY A 54 17.47 -17.27 -5.69
C GLY A 54 18.73 -17.23 -4.83
N SER A 55 18.81 -16.27 -3.90
CA SER A 55 19.93 -16.11 -2.96
C SER A 55 19.85 -17.05 -1.74
N LEU A 56 18.69 -17.70 -1.51
CA LEU A 56 18.50 -18.62 -0.38
C LEU A 56 19.27 -19.93 -0.60
N SER A 57 19.69 -20.57 0.48
CA SER A 57 20.27 -21.93 0.40
C SER A 57 19.22 -22.95 -0.07
N PRO A 58 19.61 -24.05 -0.73
CA PRO A 58 18.66 -25.04 -1.25
C PRO A 58 17.73 -25.65 -0.18
N ILE A 59 18.18 -25.73 1.08
CA ILE A 59 17.36 -26.23 2.19
C ILE A 59 16.28 -25.22 2.57
N VAL A 60 16.61 -23.93 2.59
CA VAL A 60 15.67 -22.86 2.91
C VAL A 60 14.66 -22.67 1.79
N GLN A 61 15.08 -22.82 0.53
CA GLN A 61 14.18 -22.83 -0.63
C GLN A 61 13.11 -23.91 -0.50
N LYS A 62 13.51 -25.17 -0.23
CA LYS A 62 12.57 -26.28 0.00
C LYS A 62 11.63 -26.04 1.19
N LEU A 63 12.13 -25.42 2.25
CA LEU A 63 11.29 -25.04 3.38
C LEU A 63 10.26 -23.99 2.94
N ALA A 64 10.66 -22.95 2.21
CA ALA A 64 9.77 -21.90 1.74
C ALA A 64 8.68 -22.46 0.79
N GLU A 65 9.04 -23.38 -0.11
CA GLU A 65 8.10 -24.09 -1.01
C GLU A 65 7.05 -24.92 -0.24
N SER A 66 7.39 -25.38 0.98
CA SER A 66 6.48 -26.18 1.81
C SER A 66 5.49 -25.35 2.64
N LEU A 67 5.74 -24.04 2.77
CA LEU A 67 4.99 -23.16 3.66
C LEU A 67 3.89 -22.42 2.90
N ALA A 68 2.76 -22.22 3.58
CA ALA A 68 1.72 -21.30 3.19
C ALA A 68 1.66 -20.14 4.20
N ALA A 69 1.46 -18.91 3.70
CA ALA A 69 1.29 -17.73 4.53
C ALA A 69 -0.17 -17.25 4.46
N THR A 70 -0.74 -16.87 5.60
CA THR A 70 -2.05 -16.22 5.66
C THR A 70 -1.87 -14.72 5.79
N HIS A 71 -2.41 -13.97 4.85
CA HIS A 71 -2.34 -12.51 4.82
C HIS A 71 -3.72 -11.96 5.19
N TYR A 72 -3.80 -11.07 6.17
CA TYR A 72 -5.08 -10.66 6.76
C TYR A 72 -5.10 -9.17 7.11
N GLN A 73 -6.12 -8.47 6.63
CA GLN A 73 -6.34 -7.05 6.92
C GLN A 73 -7.83 -6.79 7.24
N PRO A 74 -8.27 -7.03 8.49
CA PRO A 74 -9.69 -7.04 8.87
C PRO A 74 -10.41 -5.70 8.70
N ASN A 75 -9.67 -4.61 8.87
CA ASN A 75 -10.24 -3.27 8.90
C ASN A 75 -10.33 -2.64 7.51
N PHE A 76 -9.80 -3.29 6.46
CA PHE A 76 -9.67 -2.68 5.14
C PHE A 76 -11.00 -2.17 4.60
N ALA A 77 -12.07 -2.96 4.66
CA ALA A 77 -13.39 -2.56 4.16
C ALA A 77 -13.99 -1.37 4.93
N ARG A 78 -13.81 -1.34 6.26
CA ARG A 78 -14.28 -0.23 7.10
C ARG A 78 -13.51 1.05 6.78
N ASP A 79 -12.18 0.93 6.70
CA ASP A 79 -11.30 2.08 6.48
C ASP A 79 -11.53 2.64 5.07
N ALA A 80 -11.69 1.78 4.05
CA ALA A 80 -12.06 2.18 2.68
C ALA A 80 -13.43 2.88 2.62
N ALA A 81 -14.44 2.37 3.34
CA ALA A 81 -15.74 3.02 3.41
C ALA A 81 -15.67 4.40 4.08
N GLY A 82 -14.87 4.55 5.13
CA GLY A 82 -14.62 5.85 5.77
C GLY A 82 -14.03 6.87 4.80
N TRP A 83 -13.07 6.46 3.97
CA TRP A 83 -12.48 7.31 2.93
C TRP A 83 -13.50 7.73 1.86
N ILE A 84 -14.31 6.80 1.34
CA ILE A 84 -15.34 7.11 0.34
C ILE A 84 -16.36 8.12 0.89
N ASN A 85 -16.78 7.94 2.13
CA ASN A 85 -17.72 8.86 2.78
C ASN A 85 -17.10 10.26 2.97
N GLY A 86 -15.82 10.34 3.35
CA GLY A 86 -15.12 11.62 3.48
C GLY A 86 -14.95 12.35 2.14
N VAL A 87 -14.68 11.62 1.04
CA VAL A 87 -14.57 12.22 -0.31
C VAL A 87 -15.92 12.75 -0.78
N THR A 88 -16.99 11.97 -0.59
CA THR A 88 -18.35 12.40 -0.98
C THR A 88 -18.82 13.61 -0.15
N GLU A 89 -18.46 13.68 1.13
CA GLU A 89 -18.73 14.84 1.97
C GLU A 89 -17.98 16.08 1.47
N CYS A 90 -16.68 15.98 1.22
CA CYS A 90 -15.87 17.06 0.63
C CYS A 90 -16.42 17.53 -0.74
N GLU A 91 -16.79 16.62 -1.63
CA GLU A 91 -17.40 16.99 -2.92
C GLU A 91 -18.72 17.74 -2.73
N SER A 92 -19.55 17.30 -1.79
CA SER A 92 -20.81 17.98 -1.48
C SER A 92 -20.58 19.41 -0.96
N GLU A 93 -19.56 19.63 -0.12
CA GLU A 93 -19.19 20.96 0.37
C GLU A 93 -18.67 21.87 -0.73
N ILE A 94 -17.86 21.34 -1.66
CA ILE A 94 -17.38 22.08 -2.83
C ILE A 94 -18.54 22.46 -3.78
N LEU A 95 -19.49 21.55 -4.00
CA LEU A 95 -20.67 21.81 -4.83
C LEU A 95 -21.58 22.88 -4.20
N LYS A 96 -21.79 22.82 -2.88
CA LYS A 96 -22.48 23.87 -2.10
C LYS A 96 -21.78 25.22 -2.23
N ALA A 97 -20.48 25.26 -1.99
CA ALA A 97 -19.68 26.48 -2.04
C ALA A 97 -19.61 27.10 -3.45
N SER A 98 -19.72 26.27 -4.49
CA SER A 98 -19.72 26.72 -5.90
C SER A 98 -21.10 27.12 -6.43
N GLY A 99 -22.16 26.99 -5.62
CA GLY A 99 -23.54 27.31 -6.02
C GLY A 99 -24.10 26.37 -7.09
N ARG A 100 -23.54 25.16 -7.23
CA ARG A 100 -23.91 24.16 -8.25
C ARG A 100 -24.69 22.98 -7.70
N GLU A 101 -25.30 23.09 -6.52
CA GLU A 101 -26.25 22.08 -6.08
C GLU A 101 -27.49 22.11 -6.97
N THR A 102 -27.72 21.01 -7.70
CA THR A 102 -28.98 20.78 -8.40
C THR A 102 -30.08 20.51 -7.39
N SER A 103 -31.23 21.14 -7.61
CA SER A 103 -32.44 21.10 -6.76
C SER A 103 -33.02 19.70 -6.61
#